data_AF-A0A2W5GU39-F1
#
_entry.id   AF-A0A2W5GU39-F1
#
_cell.length_a   1.000
_cell.length_b   1.000
_cell.length_c   1.000
_cell.angle_alpha   90.00
_cell.angle_beta   90.00
_cell.angle_gamma   90.00
#
_symmetry.space_group_name_H-M   'P 1'
#
loop_
_entity.id
_entity.type
_entity.pdbx_description
1 polymer ?
#
loop_
_entity_poly.entity_id
_entity_poly.type
_entity_poly.pdbx_seq_one_letter_code
_entity_poly.pdbx_strand_id
1 'polypeptide(L)' 'MTKEEALKNEYTALKEQDIRYNRVSTSRLLFYLSLTAFICFVAGCSFQLYQHSYKGKPDVEIQGSTHYTPEYK' A
#
# COMPACT_ATOMS: atom_id res chain seq x y z
N MET A 1 -7.97 -28.41 -44.06
CA MET A 1 -7.61 -27.99 -42.69
C MET A 1 -8.11 -29.07 -41.75
N THR A 2 -7.18 -29.77 -41.12
CA THR A 2 -7.43 -30.99 -40.37
C THR A 2 -8.04 -30.63 -39.01
N LYS A 3 -9.00 -31.40 -38.48
CA LYS A 3 -9.67 -31.09 -37.18
C LYS A 3 -8.66 -30.89 -36.03
N GLU A 4 -7.57 -31.66 -36.09
CA GLU A 4 -6.40 -31.55 -35.20
C GLU A 4 -5.74 -30.17 -35.22
N GLU A 5 -5.65 -29.53 -36.38
CA GLU A 5 -5.02 -28.20 -36.54
C GLU A 5 -5.93 -27.09 -36.02
N ALA A 6 -7.25 -27.24 -36.23
CA ALA A 6 -8.25 -26.32 -35.69
C ALA A 6 -8.24 -26.33 -34.15
N LEU A 7 -8.19 -27.51 -33.53
CA LEU A 7 -8.12 -27.67 -32.08
C LEU A 7 -6.83 -27.09 -31.49
N LYS A 8 -5.69 -27.30 -32.16
CA LYS A 8 -4.42 -26.67 -31.74
C LYS A 8 -4.48 -25.14 -31.82
N ASN A 9 -5.05 -24.58 -32.89
CA ASN A 9 -5.20 -23.13 -33.02
C ASN A 9 -6.11 -22.55 -31.92
N GLU A 10 -7.24 -23.20 -31.65
CA GLU A 10 -8.15 -22.81 -30.56
C GLU A 10 -7.46 -22.87 -29.20
N TYR A 11 -6.74 -23.96 -28.90
CA TYR A 11 -5.97 -24.10 -27.68
C TYR A 11 -4.89 -23.01 -27.54
N THR A 12 -4.22 -22.65 -28.64
CA THR A 12 -3.17 -21.62 -28.64
C THR A 12 -3.78 -20.24 -28.39
N ALA A 13 -4.93 -19.93 -29.00
CA ALA A 13 -5.66 -18.69 -28.76
C ALA A 13 -6.14 -18.56 -27.31
N LEU A 14 -6.66 -19.64 -26.72
CA LEU A 14 -7.04 -19.66 -25.30
C LEU A 14 -5.83 -19.45 -24.37
N LYS A 15 -4.70 -20.07 -24.71
CA LYS A 15 -3.45 -19.94 -23.95
C LYS A 15 -2.88 -18.52 -24.00
N GLU A 16 -3.08 -17.79 -25.09
CA GLU A 16 -2.63 -16.41 -25.25
C GLU A 16 -3.48 -15.41 -24.45
N GLN A 17 -4.74 -15.74 -24.19
CA GLN A 17 -5.62 -14.96 -23.31
C GLN A 17 -5.41 -15.26 -21.83
N ASP A 18 -4.77 -16.38 -21.50
CA ASP A 18 -4.51 -16.79 -20.13
C ASP A 18 -3.44 -15.90 -19.46
N ILE A 19 -3.78 -15.37 -18.29
CA ILE A 19 -2.91 -14.55 -17.43
C ILE A 19 -1.67 -15.30 -16.95
N ARG A 20 -1.67 -16.64 -16.96
CA ARG A 20 -0.51 -17.45 -16.54
C ARG A 20 0.57 -17.55 -17.62
N TYR A 21 0.15 -17.60 -18.88
CA TYR A 21 1.07 -17.79 -20.01
C TYR A 21 1.41 -16.47 -20.70
N ASN A 22 0.49 -15.50 -20.71
CA ASN A 22 0.71 -14.21 -21.33
C ASN A 22 1.32 -13.19 -20.35
N ARG A 23 2.64 -12.99 -20.48
CA ARG A 23 3.41 -12.04 -19.66
C ARG A 23 2.90 -10.60 -19.70
N VAL A 24 2.32 -10.16 -20.84
CA VAL A 24 1.78 -8.79 -21.01
C VAL A 24 0.44 -8.65 -20.28
N SER A 25 -0.35 -9.72 -20.20
CA SER A 25 -1.56 -9.74 -19.39
C SER A 25 -1.20 -9.75 -17.90
N THR A 26 -0.23 -10.58 -17.50
CA THR A 26 0.28 -10.63 -16.13
C THR A 26 0.84 -9.29 -15.66
N SER A 27 1.65 -8.60 -16.49
CA SER A 27 2.26 -7.32 -16.10
C SER A 27 1.24 -6.22 -15.86
N ARG A 28 0.17 -6.16 -16.67
CA ARG A 28 -0.94 -5.22 -16.46
C ARG A 28 -1.67 -5.48 -15.15
N LEU A 29 -1.97 -6.75 -14.84
CA LEU A 29 -2.58 -7.14 -13.56
C LEU A 29 -1.69 -6.70 -12.39
N LEU A 30 -0.43 -7.11 -12.40
CA LEU A 30 0.52 -6.81 -11.32
C LEU A 30 0.70 -5.31 -11.12
N PHE A 31 0.66 -4.51 -12.18
CA PHE A 31 0.71 -3.05 -12.10
C PHE A 31 -0.51 -2.48 -11.35
N TYR A 32 -1.72 -2.91 -11.67
CA TYR A 32 -2.92 -2.44 -10.96
C TYR A 32 -2.94 -2.88 -9.49
N LEU A 33 -2.49 -4.11 -9.22
CA LEU A 33 -2.38 -4.63 -7.85
C LEU A 33 -1.36 -3.83 -7.04
N SER A 34 -0.16 -3.61 -7.58
CA SER A 34 0.92 -2.89 -6.90
C SER A 34 0.58 -1.42 -6.70
N LEU A 35 -0.04 -0.76 -7.68
CA LEU A 35 -0.50 0.61 -7.57
C LEU A 35 -1.56 0.76 -6.47
N THR A 36 -2.53 -0.15 -6.44
CA THR A 36 -3.58 -0.14 -5.40
C THR A 36 -2.99 -0.39 -4.02
N ALA A 37 -2.09 -1.38 -3.89
CA ALA A 37 -1.41 -1.66 -2.63
C ALA A 37 -0.57 -0.46 -2.16
N PHE A 38 0.12 0.22 -3.08
CA PHE A 38 0.92 1.41 -2.77
C PHE A 38 0.04 2.57 -2.28
N ILE A 39 -1.08 2.84 -2.94
CA ILE A 39 -2.03 3.89 -2.51
C ILE A 39 -2.59 3.56 -1.12
N CYS A 40 -3.03 2.32 -0.89
CA CYS A 40 -3.51 1.88 0.41
C CYS A 40 -2.43 2.01 1.50
N PHE A 41 -1.17 1.68 1.18
CA PHE A 41 -0.05 1.81 2.10
C PHE A 41 0.21 3.27 2.47
N VAL A 42 0.32 4.16 1.48
CA VAL A 42 0.57 5.59 1.73
C VAL A 42 -0.57 6.22 2.52
N ALA A 43 -1.82 5.92 2.17
CA ALA A 43 -2.99 6.41 2.90
C ALA A 43 -3.06 5.86 4.33
N GLY A 44 -2.77 4.57 4.51
CA GLY A 44 -2.72 3.95 5.85
C GLY A 44 -1.62 4.55 6.72
N CYS A 45 -0.41 4.73 6.17
CA CYS A 45 0.71 5.34 6.87
C CYS A 45 0.45 6.80 7.26
N SER A 46 -0.09 7.61 6.34
CA SER A 46 -0.37 9.02 6.63
C SER A 46 -1.50 9.17 7.66
N PHE A 47 -2.53 8.32 7.60
CA PHE A 47 -3.62 8.32 8.57
C PHE A 47 -3.14 7.91 9.97
N GLN A 48 -2.31 6.86 10.06
CA GLN A 48 -1.75 6.43 11.35
C GLN A 48 -0.84 7.51 11.95
N LEU A 49 -0.01 8.15 11.12
CA LEU A 49 0.85 9.24 11.57
C LEU A 49 0.05 10.44 12.09
N TYR A 50 -1.06 10.78 11.42
CA TYR A 50 -1.95 11.84 11.86
C TYR A 50 -2.60 11.54 13.23
N GLN A 51 -3.05 10.31 13.45
CA GLN A 51 -3.67 9.92 14.72
C GLN A 51 -2.69 9.94 15.91
N HIS A 52 -1.45 9.54 15.67
CA HIS A 52 -0.36 9.58 16.67
C HIS A 52 0.40 10.90 16.68
N SER A 53 -0.10 11.91 15.96
CA SER A 53 0.46 13.25 16.04
C SER A 53 0.39 13.76 17.48
N TYR A 54 1.42 14.50 17.87
CA TYR A 54 1.55 15.06 19.20
C TYR A 54 0.33 15.91 19.55
N LYS A 55 -0.47 15.46 20.53
CA LYS A 55 -1.78 16.05 20.87
C LYS A 55 -1.71 17.33 21.70
N GLY A 56 -0.50 17.78 22.04
CA GLY A 56 -0.26 18.99 22.83
C GLY A 56 0.63 18.72 24.04
N LYS A 57 1.03 19.80 24.71
CA LYS A 57 1.77 19.73 25.98
C LYS A 57 0.84 19.20 27.07
N PRO A 58 1.04 17.97 27.58
CA PRO A 58 0.29 17.52 28.74
C PRO A 58 0.57 18.48 29.90
N ASP A 59 -0.47 18.82 30.65
CA ASP A 59 -0.34 19.57 31.90
C ASP A 59 0.30 18.63 32.92
N VAL A 60 1.63 18.52 32.83
CA VAL A 60 2.45 17.74 33.75
C VAL A 60 2.86 18.71 34.85
N GLU A 61 2.62 18.34 36.10
CA GLU A 61 3.16 19.09 37.24
C GLU A 61 4.69 19.07 37.17
N ILE A 62 5.24 20.16 36.65
CA ILE A 62 6.67 20.41 36.57
C ILE A 62 7.14 20.76 37.99
N GLN A 63 8.24 20.16 38.44
CA GLN A 63 8.78 20.48 39.77
C GLN A 63 9.21 21.94 39.82
N GLY A 64 8.79 22.64 40.88
CA GLY A 64 8.98 24.09 41.06
C GLY A 64 10.42 24.60 40.91
N SER A 65 11.41 23.74 41.15
CA SER A 65 12.85 24.02 40.99
C SER A 65 13.32 24.15 39.54
N THR A 66 12.52 23.68 38.57
CA THR A 66 12.81 23.74 37.14
C THR A 66 12.13 24.91 36.44
N HIS A 67 11.28 25.66 37.15
CA HIS A 67 10.77 26.92 36.63
C HIS A 67 11.89 27.94 36.50
N TYR A 68 11.88 28.65 35.37
CA TYR A 68 12.86 29.70 35.06
C TYR A 68 12.91 30.78 36.15
N THR A 69 11.78 31.03 36.79
CA THR A 69 11.65 31.88 37.97
C THR A 69 11.59 30.99 39.22
N PRO A 70 12.64 30.96 40.05
CA PRO A 70 12.60 30.19 41.29
C PRO A 70 11.62 30.83 42.26
N GLU A 71 10.65 30.05 42.73
CA GLU A 71 9.77 30.43 43.84
C GLU A 71 10.48 30.10 45.16
N TYR A 72 10.89 31.14 45.89
CA TYR A 72 11.45 31.00 47.24
C TYR A 72 10.31 31.04 48.27
N LYS A 73 10.28 30.05 49.18
CA LYS A 73 9.43 30.05 50.38
C LYS A 73 10.10 30.80 51.53
#